data_AF-A0A1G7HA67-F1
#
_entry.id   AF-A0A1G7HA67-F1
#
_cell.length_a   1.000
_cell.length_b   1.000
_cell.length_c   1.000
_cell.angle_alpha   90.00
_cell.angle_beta   90.00
_cell.angle_gamma   90.00
#
_symmetry.space_group_name_H-M   'P 1'
#
loop_
_entity.id
_entity.type
_entity.pdbx_description
1 polymer ?
#
loop_
_entity_poly.entity_id
_entity_poly.type
_entity_poly.pdbx_seq_one_letter_code
_entity_poly.pdbx_strand_id
1 'polypeptide(L)'
;MMPDCIRSTNPEDYEVQMDRFAEGLLRVQQRHYYWFESRHGENITQDHDTIGNHVVINFRYPVLTFGYWSDSQLPENIRAECNACFDQIFKRS
;
A
#
# COMPACT_ATOMS: atom_id res chain seq x y z
N MET A 1 -15.58 -18.57 10.15
CA MET A 1 -14.45 -18.39 9.22
C MET A 1 -13.52 -17.37 9.85
N MET A 2 -12.37 -17.80 10.33
CA MET A 2 -11.30 -16.89 10.79
C MET A 2 -10.41 -16.61 9.57
N PRO A 3 -9.89 -15.38 9.39
CA PRO A 3 -8.99 -15.08 8.27
C PRO A 3 -7.66 -15.83 8.48
N ASP A 4 -7.14 -16.39 7.39
CA ASP A 4 -5.89 -17.14 7.35
C ASP A 4 -4.72 -16.26 7.80
N CYS A 5 -4.22 -16.51 9.01
CA CYS A 5 -3.03 -15.86 9.55
C CYS A 5 -1.78 -16.42 8.86
N ILE A 6 -1.09 -15.59 8.10
CA ILE A 6 0.23 -15.89 7.53
C ILE A 6 1.20 -16.17 8.70
N ARG A 7 1.71 -17.41 8.79
CA ARG A 7 2.68 -17.83 9.81
C ARG A 7 4.09 -17.37 9.42
N SER A 8 4.58 -16.39 10.16
CA SER A 8 5.98 -16.12 10.53
C SER A 8 7.06 -16.39 9.46
N THR A 9 7.43 -15.34 8.73
CA THR A 9 8.77 -15.22 8.11
C THR A 9 9.71 -14.45 9.06
N ASN A 10 11.02 -14.69 8.94
CA ASN A 10 12.08 -14.08 9.76
C ASN A 10 11.93 -12.53 9.78
N PRO A 11 12.24 -11.79 10.87
CA PRO A 11 12.12 -10.32 10.87
C PRO A 11 12.89 -9.65 9.72
N GLU A 12 14.05 -10.21 9.34
CA GLU A 12 14.83 -9.76 8.18
C GLU A 12 14.09 -9.94 6.84
N ASP A 13 13.27 -10.98 6.69
CA ASP A 13 12.44 -11.16 5.49
C ASP A 13 11.32 -10.13 5.44
N TYR A 14 10.86 -9.67 6.61
CA TYR A 14 9.74 -8.72 6.72
C TYR A 14 10.15 -7.31 6.29
N GLU A 15 11.31 -6.82 6.72
CA GLU A 15 11.85 -5.53 6.29
C GLU A 15 12.02 -5.51 4.77
N VAL A 16 12.60 -6.57 4.19
CA VAL A 16 12.75 -6.71 2.73
C VAL A 16 11.42 -6.75 2.00
N GLN A 17 10.41 -7.43 2.54
CA GLN A 17 9.06 -7.44 1.93
C GLN A 17 8.40 -6.06 2.02
N MET A 18 8.57 -5.34 3.13
CA MET A 18 8.05 -3.98 3.30
C MET A 18 8.71 -2.99 2.34
N ASP A 19 10.03 -3.07 2.16
CA ASP A 19 10.76 -2.24 1.18
C ASP A 19 10.27 -2.51 -0.24
N ARG A 20 10.12 -3.80 -0.61
CA ARG A 20 9.54 -4.19 -1.90
C ARG A 20 8.13 -3.67 -2.09
N PHE A 21 7.35 -3.62 -1.02
CA PHE A 21 5.98 -3.12 -1.08
C PHE A 21 5.96 -1.60 -1.25
N ALA A 22 6.81 -0.87 -0.52
CA ALA A 22 6.98 0.56 -0.71
C ALA A 22 7.42 0.91 -2.14
N GLU A 23 8.39 0.19 -2.70
CA GLU A 23 8.80 0.32 -4.10
C GLU A 23 7.64 0.01 -5.08
N GLY A 24 6.86 -1.01 -4.77
CA GLY A 24 5.69 -1.39 -5.54
C GLY A 24 4.63 -0.28 -5.59
N LEU A 25 4.32 0.31 -4.44
CA LEU A 25 3.41 1.47 -4.35
C LEU A 25 3.97 2.66 -5.12
N LEU A 26 5.27 2.96 -5.03
CA LEU A 26 5.89 4.03 -5.84
C LEU A 26 5.71 3.80 -7.34
N ARG A 27 5.85 2.56 -7.82
CA ARG A 27 5.60 2.22 -9.24
C ARG A 27 4.15 2.40 -9.63
N VAL A 28 3.19 2.05 -8.76
CA VAL A 28 1.76 2.33 -9.00
C VAL A 28 1.54 3.85 -9.11
N GLN A 29 2.10 4.63 -8.19
CA GLN A 29 2.00 6.09 -8.23
C GLN A 29 2.56 6.67 -9.53
N GLN A 30 3.73 6.19 -9.98
CA GLN A 30 4.34 6.61 -11.24
C GLN A 30 3.48 6.28 -12.47
N ARG A 31 2.85 5.09 -12.50
CA ARG A 31 1.93 4.72 -13.60
C ARG A 31 0.69 5.63 -13.65
N HIS A 32 0.25 6.11 -12.51
CA HIS A 32 -0.91 6.99 -12.36
C HIS A 32 -0.51 8.44 -12.08
N TYR A 33 0.69 8.86 -12.51
CA TYR A 33 1.28 10.16 -12.21
C TYR A 33 0.31 11.33 -12.40
N TYR A 34 -0.36 11.41 -13.56
CA TYR A 34 -1.29 12.51 -13.86
C TYR A 34 -2.49 12.58 -12.92
N TRP A 35 -2.94 11.45 -12.39
CA TRP A 35 -4.02 11.44 -11.41
C TRP A 35 -3.58 12.10 -10.11
N PHE A 36 -2.38 11.76 -9.61
CA PHE A 36 -1.81 12.34 -8.40
C PHE A 36 -1.41 13.80 -8.59
N GLU A 37 -0.79 14.15 -9.72
CA GLU A 37 -0.39 15.51 -10.06
C GLU A 37 -1.58 16.48 -10.13
N SER A 38 -2.73 16.00 -10.64
CA SER A 38 -3.95 16.82 -10.77
C SER A 38 -4.63 17.16 -9.44
N ARG A 39 -4.14 16.60 -8.32
CA ARG A 39 -4.75 16.72 -6.99
C ARG A 39 -3.77 17.40 -6.04
N HIS A 40 -4.30 18.26 -5.18
CA HIS A 40 -3.48 18.90 -4.15
C HIS A 40 -3.04 17.87 -3.11
N GLY A 41 -1.80 18.01 -2.63
CA GLY A 41 -1.32 17.25 -1.48
C GLY A 41 -2.09 17.62 -0.21
N GLU A 42 -2.15 16.69 0.74
CA GLU A 42 -2.87 16.91 2.01
C GLU A 42 -2.15 17.89 2.94
N ASN A 43 -0.86 18.17 2.70
CA ASN A 43 -0.02 19.01 3.55
C ASN A 43 0.65 20.13 2.75
N ILE A 44 0.96 21.25 3.44
CA ILE A 44 1.58 22.46 2.86
C ILE A 44 2.93 22.16 2.15
N THR A 45 3.59 21.06 2.51
CA THR A 45 4.88 20.65 1.94
C THR A 45 4.76 19.70 0.75
N GLN A 46 3.54 19.27 0.38
CA GLN A 46 3.28 18.38 -0.75
C GLN A 46 2.50 19.15 -1.82
N ASP A 47 3.16 19.45 -2.94
CA ASP A 47 2.52 20.13 -4.07
C ASP A 47 1.41 19.27 -4.70
N HIS A 48 1.57 17.94 -4.62
CA HIS A 48 0.67 16.96 -5.22
C HIS A 48 0.31 15.83 -4.25
N ASP A 49 -0.85 15.21 -4.50
CA ASP A 49 -1.32 14.05 -3.75
C ASP A 49 -0.39 12.84 -3.93
N THR A 50 -0.43 11.88 -3.01
CA THR A 50 0.42 10.67 -3.06
C THR A 50 -0.33 9.44 -2.60
N ILE A 51 0.12 8.24 -3.01
CA ILE A 51 -0.46 6.99 -2.52
C ILE A 51 -0.39 6.90 -0.99
N GLY A 52 0.66 7.45 -0.38
CA GLY A 52 0.85 7.46 1.07
C GLY A 52 -0.29 8.14 1.83
N ASN A 53 -0.97 9.12 1.23
CA ASN A 53 -2.11 9.82 1.80
C ASN A 53 -3.40 8.98 1.80
N HIS A 54 -3.39 7.84 1.12
CA HIS A 54 -4.60 7.05 0.89
C HIS A 54 -4.56 5.66 1.51
N VAL A 55 -3.38 5.18 1.87
CA VAL A 55 -3.18 3.82 2.34
C VAL A 55 -2.79 3.79 3.80
N VAL A 56 -3.15 2.70 4.45
CA VAL A 56 -2.71 2.38 5.81
C VAL A 56 -2.14 0.98 5.83
N ILE A 57 -0.97 0.85 6.45
CA ILE A 57 -0.32 -0.42 6.71
C ILE A 57 -0.25 -0.58 8.22
N ASN A 58 -0.90 -1.61 8.75
CA ASN A 58 -0.85 -1.93 10.17
C ASN A 58 -0.17 -3.26 10.38
N PHE A 59 0.85 -3.24 11.25
CA PHE A 59 1.51 -4.45 11.73
C PHE A 59 1.09 -4.74 13.17
N ARG A 60 0.45 -5.88 13.39
CA ARG A 60 0.16 -6.45 14.71
C ARG A 60 0.64 -7.89 14.72
N TYR A 61 1.89 -8.09 15.12
CA TYR A 61 2.58 -9.39 15.09
C TYR A 61 1.64 -10.55 15.49
N PRO A 62 1.50 -11.60 14.66
CA PRO A 62 2.18 -11.85 13.38
C PRO A 62 1.44 -11.32 12.13
N VAL A 63 0.40 -10.51 12.30
CA VAL A 63 -0.50 -10.08 11.23
C VAL A 63 -0.06 -8.75 10.63
N LEU A 64 0.13 -8.74 9.31
CA LEU A 64 0.22 -7.53 8.51
C LEU A 64 -1.12 -7.30 7.80
N THR A 65 -1.63 -6.08 7.88
CA THR A 65 -2.82 -5.66 7.14
C THR A 65 -2.51 -4.43 6.32
N PHE A 66 -3.04 -4.43 5.10
CA PHE A 66 -3.02 -3.31 4.17
C PHE A 66 -4.46 -2.91 3.88
N GLY A 67 -4.72 -1.61 3.88
CA GLY A 67 -6.03 -1.05 3.60
C GLY A 67 -5.93 0.40 3.16
N TYR A 68 -7.11 1.03 3.09
CA TYR A 68 -7.27 2.40 2.63
C TYR A 68 -7.97 3.21 3.73
N TRP A 69 -7.65 4.50 3.81
CA TRP A 69 -8.42 5.42 4.66
C TRP A 69 -9.88 5.49 4.19
N SER A 70 -10.79 5.73 5.13
CA SER A 70 -12.25 5.74 4.85
C SER A 70 -12.66 6.81 3.85
N ASP A 71 -11.94 7.92 3.82
CA ASP A 71 -12.09 9.07 2.94
C ASP A 71 -11.18 9.01 1.70
N SER A 72 -10.43 7.92 1.52
CA SER A 72 -9.57 7.74 0.35
C SER A 72 -10.37 7.86 -0.94
N GLN A 73 -9.94 8.77 -1.81
CA GLN A 73 -10.53 8.98 -3.13
C GLN A 73 -9.81 8.19 -4.23
N LEU A 74 -8.96 7.22 -3.86
CA LEU A 74 -8.28 6.38 -4.85
C LEU A 74 -9.30 5.67 -5.75
N PRO A 75 -9.18 5.81 -7.08
CA PRO A 75 -9.97 5.06 -8.04
C PRO A 75 -9.78 3.54 -7.86
N GLU A 76 -10.83 2.79 -8.19
CA GLU A 76 -10.87 1.33 -8.09
C GLU A 76 -9.67 0.66 -8.80
N ASN A 77 -9.28 1.17 -9.98
CA ASN A 77 -8.16 0.62 -10.74
C ASN A 77 -6.80 0.81 -10.03
N ILE A 78 -6.59 1.95 -9.36
CA ILE A 78 -5.37 2.19 -8.58
C ILE A 78 -5.37 1.29 -7.33
N ARG A 79 -6.52 1.17 -6.65
CA ARG A 79 -6.68 0.25 -5.51
C ARG A 79 -6.41 -1.21 -5.91
N ALA A 80 -6.91 -1.64 -7.06
CA ALA A 80 -6.68 -3.00 -7.57
C ALA A 80 -5.19 -3.28 -7.79
N GLU A 81 -4.44 -2.31 -8.34
CA GLU A 81 -2.98 -2.46 -8.51
C GLU A 81 -2.23 -2.50 -7.17
N CYS A 82 -2.61 -1.67 -6.20
CA CYS A 82 -2.02 -1.71 -4.87
C CYS A 82 -2.30 -3.04 -4.16
N ASN A 83 -3.53 -3.55 -4.25
CA ASN A 83 -3.91 -4.86 -3.70
C ASN A 83 -3.12 -5.99 -4.35
N ALA A 84 -3.01 -5.98 -5.69
CA ALA A 84 -2.23 -6.97 -6.43
C ALA A 84 -0.74 -6.94 -6.02
N CYS A 85 -0.19 -5.74 -5.79
CA CYS A 85 1.17 -5.59 -5.29
C CYS A 85 1.35 -6.18 -3.89
N PHE A 86 0.41 -5.91 -2.98
CA PHE A 86 0.41 -6.49 -1.63
C PHE A 86 0.32 -8.02 -1.68
N ASP A 87 -0.63 -8.57 -2.43
CA ASP A 87 -0.85 -10.01 -2.53
C ASP A 87 0.35 -10.74 -3.17
N GLN A 88 1.03 -10.12 -4.14
CA GLN A 88 2.24 -10.67 -4.77
C GLN A 88 3.41 -10.80 -3.78
N ILE A 89 3.60 -9.81 -2.92
CA ILE A 89 4.75 -9.72 -2.02
C ILE A 89 4.53 -10.58 -0.78
N PHE A 90 3.35 -10.45 -0.17
CA PHE A 90 3.04 -11.09 1.11
C PHE A 90 2.34 -12.44 0.96
N LYS A 91 2.17 -12.95 -0.27
CA LYS A 91 1.57 -14.26 -0.60
C LYS A 91 0.33 -14.55 0.25
N ARG A 92 -0.81 -13.98 -0.13
CA ARG A 92 -2.10 -14.56 0.29
C ARG A 92 -2.30 -15.88 -0.46
N SER A 93 -1.78 -16.97 0.10
CA SER A 93 -1.99 -18.35 -0.38
C SER A 93 -2.58 -19.21 0.71
#